data_AF-A0A8E0RTC4-F1
#
_entry.id   AF-A0A8E0RTC4-F1
#
_cell.length_a   1.000
_cell.length_b   1.000
_cell.length_c   1.000
_cell.angle_alpha   90.00
_cell.angle_beta   90.00
_cell.angle_gamma   90.00
#
_symmetry.space_group_name_H-M   'P 1'
#
loop_
_entity.id
_entity.type
_entity.pdbx_description
1 polymer ?
#
loop_
_entity_poly.entity_id
_entity_poly.type
_entity_poly.pdbx_seq_one_letter_code
_entity_poly.pdbx_strand_id
1 'polypeptide(L)'
;RARQEAEAQAAECAASEERKRVEAERLRKEREQLKQEAKRERKRLRNVVVEKYNHFIHAVDSESALAGAERVQILADLDLLCQRLTNIQLQELNDHMENTMSMEDARSLFVSKLAEVKQELQAPGLQNTVKSNQAATVGNVNSTSAKFTPELIQVLVKAVNLLPSGTPKR
;
A
#
# COMPACT_ATOMS: atom_id res chain seq x y z
N ARG A 1 2.94 25.52 -48.62
CA ARG A 1 3.99 25.33 -47.59
C ARG A 1 3.44 25.61 -46.19
N ALA A 2 3.12 26.86 -45.80
CA ALA A 2 2.59 27.15 -44.45
C ALA A 2 1.33 26.36 -44.03
N ARG A 3 0.37 26.10 -44.94
CA ARG A 3 -0.82 25.27 -44.62
C ARG A 3 -0.51 23.78 -44.45
N GLN A 4 0.47 23.25 -45.19
CA GLN A 4 0.89 21.84 -45.09
C GLN A 4 1.73 21.58 -43.84
N GLU A 5 2.51 22.57 -43.40
CA GLU A 5 3.26 22.51 -42.13
C GLU A 5 2.32 22.60 -40.92
N ALA A 6 1.26 23.42 -40.98
CA ALA A 6 0.24 23.48 -39.94
C ALA A 6 -0.60 22.19 -39.84
N GLU A 7 -0.90 21.55 -40.97
CA GLU A 7 -1.63 20.28 -41.01
C GLU A 7 -0.76 19.11 -40.52
N ALA A 8 0.55 19.09 -40.85
CA ALA A 8 1.49 18.10 -40.34
C ALA A 8 1.71 18.24 -38.81
N GLN A 9 1.81 19.47 -38.29
CA GLN A 9 1.90 19.70 -36.85
C GLN A 9 0.60 19.35 -36.11
N ALA A 10 -0.57 19.61 -36.70
CA ALA A 10 -1.85 19.20 -36.13
C ALA A 10 -2.00 17.68 -36.10
N ALA A 11 -1.55 16.98 -37.15
CA ALA A 11 -1.55 15.51 -37.21
C ALA A 11 -0.59 14.87 -36.19
N GLU A 12 0.58 15.48 -35.98
CA GLU A 12 1.57 15.00 -34.99
C GLU A 12 1.12 15.26 -33.55
N CYS A 13 0.50 16.41 -33.28
CA CYS A 13 -0.15 16.69 -31.99
C CYS A 13 -1.29 15.70 -31.70
N ALA A 14 -2.16 15.42 -32.68
CA ALA A 14 -3.24 14.45 -32.53
C ALA A 14 -2.73 13.01 -32.26
N ALA A 15 -1.69 12.57 -32.97
CA ALA A 15 -1.07 11.27 -32.75
C ALA A 15 -0.39 11.15 -31.38
N SER A 16 0.15 12.25 -30.84
CA SER A 16 0.76 12.27 -29.50
C SER A 16 -0.27 12.25 -28.37
N GLU A 17 -1.46 12.82 -28.59
CA GLU A 17 -2.53 12.86 -27.60
C GLU A 17 -3.26 11.51 -27.50
N GLU A 18 -3.47 10.83 -28.63
CA GLU A 18 -4.02 9.47 -28.72
C GLU A 18 -3.14 8.47 -27.94
N ARG A 19 -1.81 8.52 -28.12
CA ARG A 19 -0.86 7.64 -27.40
C ARG A 19 -0.90 7.86 -25.89
N LYS A 20 -0.99 9.10 -25.44
CA LYS A 20 -1.10 9.43 -24.01
C LYS A 20 -2.40 8.94 -23.38
N ARG A 21 -3.52 8.97 -24.13
CA ARG A 21 -4.81 8.45 -23.66
C ARG A 21 -4.79 6.94 -23.52
N VAL A 22 -4.22 6.22 -24.49
CA VAL A 22 -4.10 4.76 -24.46
C VAL A 22 -3.17 4.29 -23.32
N GLU A 23 -2.03 4.95 -23.11
CA GLU A 23 -1.13 4.63 -21.99
C GLU A 23 -1.79 4.89 -20.62
N ALA A 24 -2.53 6.00 -20.48
CA ALA A 24 -3.24 6.31 -19.25
C ALA A 24 -4.37 5.30 -18.97
N GLU A 25 -5.08 4.82 -19.99
CA GLU A 25 -6.12 3.81 -19.85
C GLU A 25 -5.53 2.44 -19.47
N ARG A 26 -4.42 2.03 -20.08
CA ARG A 26 -3.69 0.80 -19.71
C ARG A 26 -3.24 0.86 -18.25
N LEU A 27 -2.65 1.97 -17.83
CA LEU A 27 -2.21 2.16 -16.45
C LEU A 27 -3.38 2.13 -15.44
N ARG A 28 -4.55 2.65 -15.83
CA ARG A 28 -5.78 2.54 -15.00
C ARG A 28 -6.25 1.10 -14.88
N LYS A 29 -6.30 0.36 -15.99
CA LYS A 29 -6.69 -1.06 -16.02
C LYS A 29 -5.74 -1.94 -15.19
N GLU A 30 -4.44 -1.75 -15.32
CA GLU A 30 -3.42 -2.48 -14.53
C GLU A 30 -3.58 -2.22 -13.03
N ARG A 31 -3.78 -0.95 -12.64
CA ARG A 31 -4.03 -0.60 -11.23
C ARG A 31 -5.32 -1.21 -10.68
N GLU A 32 -6.35 -1.30 -11.50
CA GLU A 32 -7.61 -1.91 -11.08
C GLU A 32 -7.48 -3.43 -10.94
N GLN A 33 -6.79 -4.10 -11.86
CA GLN A 33 -6.49 -5.53 -11.77
C GLN A 33 -5.69 -5.85 -10.51
N LEU A 34 -4.64 -5.07 -10.22
CA LEU A 34 -3.85 -5.24 -8.99
C LEU A 34 -4.71 -5.06 -7.72
N LYS A 35 -5.68 -4.14 -7.72
CA LYS A 35 -6.60 -3.97 -6.59
C LYS A 35 -7.56 -5.14 -6.44
N GLN A 36 -8.05 -5.70 -7.55
CA GLN A 36 -8.94 -6.85 -7.52
C GLN A 36 -8.19 -8.10 -7.05
N GLU A 37 -6.97 -8.31 -7.54
CA GLU A 37 -6.09 -9.40 -7.13
C GLU A 37 -5.74 -9.30 -5.65
N ALA A 38 -5.39 -8.12 -5.15
CA ALA A 38 -5.18 -7.86 -3.72
C ALA A 38 -6.39 -8.29 -2.88
N LYS A 39 -7.61 -7.96 -3.32
CA LYS A 39 -8.85 -8.34 -2.62
C LYS A 39 -9.07 -9.85 -2.63
N ARG A 40 -8.76 -10.52 -3.75
CA ARG A 40 -8.86 -11.98 -3.87
C ARG A 40 -7.87 -12.66 -2.93
N GLU A 41 -6.61 -12.25 -2.94
CA GLU A 41 -5.58 -12.84 -2.09
C GLU A 41 -5.86 -12.62 -0.59
N ARG A 42 -6.36 -11.44 -0.20
CA ARG A 42 -6.79 -11.20 1.20
C ARG A 42 -7.94 -12.11 1.62
N LYS A 43 -8.92 -12.30 0.73
CA LYS A 43 -10.04 -13.21 1.00
C LYS A 43 -9.56 -14.65 1.10
N ARG A 44 -8.65 -15.05 0.21
CA ARG A 44 -8.03 -16.38 0.19
C ARG A 44 -7.25 -16.65 1.49
N LEU A 45 -6.41 -15.72 1.92
CA LEU A 45 -5.69 -15.83 3.20
C LEU A 45 -6.63 -16.01 4.38
N ARG A 46 -7.69 -15.19 4.43
CA ARG A 46 -8.72 -15.28 5.48
C ARG A 46 -9.41 -16.64 5.46
N ASN A 47 -9.80 -17.13 4.29
CA ASN A 47 -10.45 -18.43 4.17
C ASN A 47 -9.51 -19.57 4.61
N VAL A 48 -8.23 -19.54 4.23
CA VAL A 48 -7.26 -20.55 4.67
C VAL A 48 -7.10 -20.51 6.21
N VAL A 49 -6.92 -19.33 6.81
CA VAL A 49 -6.74 -19.23 8.27
C VAL A 49 -8.00 -19.60 9.04
N VAL A 50 -9.18 -19.15 8.58
CA VAL A 50 -10.46 -19.32 9.29
C VAL A 50 -11.10 -20.67 8.98
N GLU A 51 -11.25 -21.03 7.71
CA GLU A 51 -11.99 -22.22 7.27
C GLU A 51 -11.13 -23.49 7.29
N LYS A 52 -9.86 -23.42 6.84
CA LYS A 52 -8.97 -24.60 6.81
C LYS A 52 -8.34 -24.89 8.18
N TYR A 53 -7.90 -23.85 8.91
CA TYR A 53 -7.16 -24.02 10.16
C TYR A 53 -7.91 -23.59 11.43
N ASN A 54 -9.17 -23.15 11.36
CA ASN A 54 -9.97 -22.73 12.52
C ASN A 54 -9.25 -21.72 13.44
N HIS A 55 -8.58 -20.72 12.86
CA HIS A 55 -7.76 -19.75 13.60
C HIS A 55 -6.61 -20.41 14.39
N PHE A 56 -6.07 -21.53 13.92
CA PHE A 56 -5.02 -22.29 14.59
C PHE A 56 -5.36 -22.73 16.03
N ILE A 57 -6.65 -22.80 16.37
CA ILE A 57 -7.16 -23.24 17.66
C ILE A 57 -7.70 -24.65 17.50
N HIS A 58 -7.26 -25.55 18.37
CA HIS A 58 -7.80 -26.91 18.40
C HIS A 58 -9.28 -26.89 18.81
N ALA A 59 -10.08 -27.73 18.17
CA ALA A 59 -11.53 -27.76 18.38
C ALA A 59 -11.94 -27.99 19.85
N VAL A 60 -11.08 -28.62 20.65
CA VAL A 60 -11.31 -28.89 22.07
C VAL A 60 -11.19 -27.62 22.93
N ASP A 61 -10.32 -26.68 22.53
CA ASP A 61 -10.07 -25.43 23.26
C ASP A 61 -11.00 -24.29 22.81
N SER A 62 -11.80 -24.54 21.76
CA SER A 62 -12.66 -23.57 21.06
C SER A 62 -13.62 -22.77 21.95
N GLU A 63 -14.11 -23.38 23.03
CA GLU A 63 -15.14 -22.80 23.91
C GLU A 63 -14.55 -22.01 25.08
N SER A 64 -13.22 -21.97 25.21
CA SER A 64 -12.54 -21.22 26.27
C SER A 64 -12.53 -19.72 25.98
N ALA A 65 -12.66 -18.90 27.04
CA ALA A 65 -12.49 -17.45 26.94
C ALA A 65 -11.10 -17.06 26.41
N LEU A 66 -10.08 -17.87 26.70
CA LEU A 66 -8.72 -17.69 26.18
C LEU A 66 -8.66 -17.92 24.67
N ALA A 67 -9.36 -18.93 24.15
CA ALA A 67 -9.46 -19.17 22.71
C ALA A 67 -10.19 -18.02 22.00
N GLY A 68 -11.18 -17.40 22.64
CA GLY A 68 -11.81 -16.18 22.13
C GLY A 68 -10.81 -15.04 21.92
N ALA A 69 -9.92 -14.80 22.89
CA ALA A 69 -8.87 -13.78 22.78
C ALA A 69 -7.85 -14.13 21.69
N GLU A 70 -7.43 -15.41 21.58
CA GLU A 70 -6.51 -15.86 20.54
C GLU A 70 -7.10 -15.70 19.12
N ARG A 71 -8.39 -15.97 18.91
CA ARG A 71 -9.05 -15.72 17.61
C ARG A 71 -8.95 -14.26 17.20
N VAL A 72 -9.28 -13.36 18.12
CA VAL A 72 -9.23 -11.92 17.87
C VAL A 72 -7.80 -11.48 17.55
N GLN A 73 -6.82 -12.00 18.29
CA GLN A 73 -5.41 -11.71 18.04
C GLN A 73 -4.97 -12.17 16.65
N ILE A 74 -5.35 -13.38 16.25
CA ILE A 74 -5.00 -13.94 14.93
C ILE A 74 -5.66 -13.17 13.79
N LEU A 75 -6.91 -12.73 13.97
CA LEU A 75 -7.59 -11.88 13.00
C LEU A 75 -6.92 -10.50 12.89
N ALA A 76 -6.51 -9.90 14.02
CA ALA A 76 -5.80 -8.62 14.01
C ALA A 76 -4.42 -8.74 13.33
N ASP A 77 -3.70 -9.82 13.60
CA ASP A 77 -2.40 -10.11 12.95
C ASP A 77 -2.57 -10.39 11.45
N LEU A 78 -3.66 -11.06 11.04
CA LEU A 78 -4.02 -11.27 9.65
C LEU A 78 -4.30 -9.93 8.95
N ASP A 79 -5.06 -9.04 9.58
CA ASP A 79 -5.33 -7.71 9.05
C ASP A 79 -4.04 -6.88 8.92
N LEU A 80 -3.09 -7.01 9.85
CA LEU A 80 -1.79 -6.36 9.76
C LEU A 80 -0.98 -6.87 8.56
N LEU A 81 -0.91 -8.20 8.37
CA LEU A 81 -0.26 -8.79 7.21
C LEU A 81 -0.90 -8.32 5.90
N CYS A 82 -2.23 -8.29 5.82
CA CYS A 82 -2.96 -7.80 4.65
C CYS A 82 -2.69 -6.32 4.32
N GLN A 83 -2.38 -5.50 5.33
CA GLN A 83 -2.07 -4.09 5.17
C GLN A 83 -0.63 -3.83 4.73
N ARG A 84 0.31 -4.70 5.13
CA ARG A 84 1.75 -4.49 4.94
C ARG A 84 2.33 -5.26 3.77
N LEU A 85 1.86 -6.47 3.54
CA LEU A 85 2.35 -7.31 2.44
C LEU A 85 1.87 -6.79 1.10
N THR A 86 2.75 -6.89 0.10
CA THR A 86 2.41 -6.66 -1.31
C THR A 86 1.58 -7.82 -1.86
N ASN A 87 0.95 -7.64 -3.03
CA ASN A 87 0.15 -8.69 -3.67
C ASN A 87 0.96 -9.97 -3.90
N ILE A 88 2.21 -9.84 -4.33
CA ILE A 88 3.11 -10.98 -4.59
C ILE A 88 3.37 -11.74 -3.29
N GLN A 89 3.72 -11.02 -2.21
CA GLN A 89 3.96 -11.64 -0.91
C GLN A 89 2.71 -12.31 -0.32
N LEU A 90 1.53 -11.72 -0.53
CA LEU A 90 0.26 -12.34 -0.11
C LEU A 90 -0.04 -13.61 -0.89
N GLN A 91 0.22 -13.61 -2.21
CA GLN A 91 0.05 -14.79 -3.06
C GLN A 91 1.02 -15.90 -2.65
N GLU A 92 2.30 -15.59 -2.46
CA GLU A 92 3.30 -16.55 -1.97
C GLU A 92 2.91 -17.13 -0.61
N LEU A 93 2.47 -16.29 0.33
CA LEU A 93 2.00 -16.75 1.64
C LEU A 93 0.80 -17.70 1.50
N ASN A 94 -0.18 -17.34 0.67
CA ASN A 94 -1.35 -18.19 0.41
C ASN A 94 -0.95 -19.53 -0.18
N ASP A 95 -0.07 -19.55 -1.18
CA ASP A 95 0.40 -20.78 -1.82
C ASP A 95 1.14 -21.67 -0.81
N HIS A 96 2.01 -21.11 0.04
CA HIS A 96 2.68 -21.88 1.09
C HIS A 96 1.67 -22.44 2.11
N MET A 97 0.70 -21.64 2.56
CA MET A 97 -0.31 -22.07 3.53
C MET A 97 -1.28 -23.13 2.96
N GLU A 98 -1.58 -23.08 1.66
CA GLU A 98 -2.40 -24.10 1.01
C GLU A 98 -1.66 -25.42 0.85
N ASN A 99 -0.37 -25.37 0.47
CA ASN A 99 0.48 -26.54 0.33
C ASN A 99 0.84 -27.20 1.66
N THR A 100 0.73 -26.47 2.76
CA THR A 100 1.03 -27.01 4.09
C THR A 100 -0.08 -27.97 4.55
N MET A 101 0.31 -29.17 5.01
CA MET A 101 -0.61 -30.21 5.48
C MET A 101 -0.80 -30.19 7.01
N SER A 102 0.17 -29.67 7.76
CA SER A 102 0.10 -29.54 9.22
C SER A 102 -0.39 -28.16 9.66
N MET A 103 -1.22 -28.11 10.69
CA MET A 103 -1.66 -26.86 11.31
C MET A 103 -0.50 -26.12 11.97
N GLU A 104 0.43 -26.83 12.60
CA GLU A 104 1.57 -26.25 13.31
C GLU A 104 2.57 -25.59 12.35
N ASP A 105 2.85 -26.23 11.23
CA ASP A 105 3.72 -25.69 10.18
C ASP A 105 3.10 -24.42 9.57
N ALA A 106 1.79 -24.43 9.31
CA ALA A 106 1.08 -23.27 8.77
C ALA A 106 1.06 -22.11 9.79
N ARG A 107 0.90 -22.41 11.08
CA ARG A 107 1.00 -21.43 12.17
C ARG A 107 2.41 -20.85 12.27
N SER A 108 3.44 -21.68 12.18
CA SER A 108 4.85 -21.25 12.22
C SER A 108 5.18 -20.32 11.06
N LEU A 109 4.76 -20.67 9.84
CA LEU A 109 4.90 -19.81 8.66
C LEU A 109 4.20 -18.46 8.84
N PHE A 110 2.96 -18.48 9.34
CA PHE A 110 2.19 -17.27 9.62
C PHE A 110 2.88 -16.37 10.66
N VAL A 111 3.32 -16.94 11.78
CA VAL A 111 4.00 -16.21 12.86
C VAL A 111 5.36 -15.69 12.39
N SER A 112 6.11 -16.46 11.60
CA SER A 112 7.38 -16.04 11.03
C SER A 112 7.20 -14.82 10.12
N LYS A 113 6.23 -14.85 9.20
CA LYS A 113 5.93 -13.69 8.34
C LYS A 113 5.40 -12.49 9.11
N LEU A 114 4.61 -12.72 10.15
CA LEU A 114 4.16 -11.65 11.04
C LEU A 114 5.33 -11.01 11.79
N ALA A 115 6.31 -11.79 12.24
CA ALA A 115 7.49 -11.30 12.91
C ALA A 115 8.37 -10.46 11.98
N GLU A 116 8.57 -10.91 10.73
CA GLU A 116 9.25 -10.12 9.68
C GLU A 116 8.56 -8.74 9.50
N VAL A 117 7.24 -8.72 9.34
CA VAL A 117 6.47 -7.47 9.19
C VAL A 117 6.55 -6.59 10.44
N LYS A 118 6.47 -7.16 11.63
CA LYS A 118 6.60 -6.39 12.89
C LYS A 118 8.02 -5.83 13.07
N GLN A 119 9.04 -6.56 12.64
CA GLN A 119 10.43 -6.11 12.66
C GLN A 119 10.65 -4.95 11.68
N GLU A 120 10.12 -5.05 10.46
CA GLU A 120 10.15 -3.95 9.48
C GLU A 120 9.47 -2.69 10.03
N LEU A 121 8.39 -2.84 10.80
CA LEU A 121 7.68 -1.71 11.43
C LEU A 121 8.44 -1.07 12.60
N GLN A 122 9.22 -1.86 13.34
CA GLN A 122 10.04 -1.36 14.45
C GLN A 122 11.36 -0.76 13.99
N ALA A 123 11.85 -1.08 12.79
CA ALA A 123 13.05 -0.48 12.24
C ALA A 123 12.85 1.04 12.00
N PRO A 124 13.52 1.93 12.77
CA PRO A 124 13.15 3.35 12.87
C PRO A 124 13.63 4.21 11.67
N GLY A 125 13.62 3.69 10.45
CA GLY A 125 14.14 4.41 9.28
C GLY A 125 13.74 3.90 7.89
N LEU A 126 13.00 2.80 7.79
CA LEU A 126 12.62 2.20 6.50
C LEU A 126 11.10 2.08 6.37
N GLN A 127 10.39 3.19 6.60
CA GLN A 127 9.08 3.31 5.99
C GLN A 127 9.28 3.47 4.49
N ASN A 128 9.30 2.33 3.78
CA ASN A 128 9.05 2.31 2.36
C ASN A 128 7.71 2.99 2.14
N THR A 129 7.79 4.26 1.77
CA THR A 129 6.68 5.03 1.25
C THR A 129 6.18 4.27 0.04
N VAL A 130 5.14 3.46 0.24
CA VAL A 130 4.21 3.11 -0.82
C VAL A 130 3.54 4.43 -1.18
N LYS A 131 4.25 5.21 -2.00
CA LYS A 131 3.72 6.38 -2.69
C LYS A 131 2.56 5.84 -3.51
N SER A 132 1.35 5.96 -2.94
CA SER A 132 0.11 5.91 -3.69
C SER A 132 0.24 7.00 -4.75
N ASN A 133 0.65 6.56 -5.94
CA ASN A 133 1.00 7.41 -7.07
C ASN A 133 -0.32 7.93 -7.67
N GLN A 134 -0.97 8.87 -6.99
CA GLN A 134 -2.04 9.67 -7.59
C GLN A 134 -1.43 10.49 -8.72
N ALA A 135 -2.06 10.33 -9.88
CA ALA A 135 -1.58 10.83 -11.15
C ALA A 135 -1.50 12.36 -11.17
N ALA A 136 -0.45 12.85 -11.82
CA ALA A 136 -0.46 14.15 -12.45
C ALA A 136 -1.62 14.20 -13.47
N THR A 137 -2.55 15.14 -13.27
CA THR A 137 -3.32 15.74 -14.37
C THR A 137 -3.27 17.24 -14.18
N VAL A 138 -2.89 17.90 -15.27
CA VAL A 138 -2.67 19.34 -15.38
C VAL A 138 -4.03 20.02 -15.34
N GLY A 139 -4.23 20.89 -14.36
CA GLY A 139 -5.43 21.69 -14.18
C GLY A 139 -5.09 22.85 -13.26
N ASN A 140 -4.74 23.96 -13.89
CA ASN A 140 -4.33 25.22 -13.28
C ASN A 140 -5.39 25.76 -12.30
N VAL A 141 -5.19 25.55 -11.00
CA VAL A 141 -5.67 26.45 -9.93
C VAL A 141 -4.62 26.47 -8.83
N ASN A 142 -4.16 27.68 -8.51
CA ASN A 142 -3.37 28.05 -7.34
C ASN A 142 -3.65 27.19 -6.10
N SER A 143 -2.80 26.20 -5.86
CA SER A 143 -2.68 25.52 -4.58
C SER A 143 -1.25 25.06 -4.46
N THR A 144 -0.44 25.92 -3.85
CA THR A 144 0.92 25.61 -3.42
C THR A 144 0.86 24.45 -2.42
N SER A 145 0.85 23.22 -2.94
CA SER A 145 1.21 22.05 -2.14
C SER A 145 2.69 22.20 -1.84
N ALA A 146 2.98 22.89 -0.74
CA ALA A 146 4.31 23.14 -0.25
C ALA A 146 4.96 21.79 0.05
N LYS A 147 5.64 21.24 -0.95
CA LYS A 147 6.57 20.14 -0.75
C LYS A 147 7.62 20.72 0.19
N PHE A 148 7.64 20.23 1.42
CA PHE A 148 8.69 20.57 2.39
C PHE A 148 10.01 20.02 1.88
N THR A 149 10.66 20.78 1.00
CA THR A 149 12.02 20.49 0.57
C THR A 149 12.95 20.66 1.77
N PRO A 150 14.06 19.89 1.85
CA PRO A 150 14.99 20.00 2.97
C PRO A 150 15.52 21.44 3.14
N GLU A 151 15.65 22.19 2.04
CA GLU A 151 16.00 23.61 2.05
C GLU A 151 14.92 24.47 2.70
N LEU A 152 13.63 24.22 2.40
CA LEU A 152 12.51 24.95 2.99
C LEU A 152 12.40 24.67 4.50
N ILE A 153 12.66 23.42 4.93
CA ILE A 153 12.68 23.04 6.34
C ILE A 153 13.80 23.78 7.07
N GLN A 154 15.02 23.84 6.52
CA GLN A 154 16.12 24.58 7.13
C GLN A 154 15.83 26.09 7.23
N VAL A 155 15.19 26.67 6.21
CA VAL A 155 14.76 28.07 6.23
C VAL A 155 13.73 28.30 7.34
N LEU A 156 12.74 27.40 7.50
CA LEU A 156 11.74 27.48 8.57
C LEU A 156 12.38 27.35 9.96
N VAL A 157 13.31 26.42 10.17
CA VAL A 157 14.04 26.27 11.44
C VAL A 157 14.83 27.53 11.77
N LYS A 158 15.52 28.11 10.78
CA LYS A 158 16.27 29.36 10.96
C LYS A 158 15.36 30.56 11.23
N ALA A 159 14.18 30.61 10.60
CA ALA A 159 13.18 31.66 10.83
C ALA A 159 12.57 31.59 12.23
N VAL A 160 12.35 30.39 12.77
CA VAL A 160 11.90 30.19 14.16
C VAL A 160 12.96 30.67 15.16
N ASN A 161 14.25 30.42 14.89
CA ASN A 161 15.33 30.94 15.72
C ASN A 161 15.50 32.47 15.64
N LEU A 162 14.94 33.13 14.62
CA LEU A 162 14.95 34.59 14.47
C LEU A 162 13.71 35.26 15.10
N LEU A 163 12.72 34.49 15.54
CA LEU A 163 11.51 34.98 16.21
C LEU A 163 11.52 34.51 17.67
N PRO A 164 12.12 35.27 18.60
CA PRO A 164 11.96 34.97 20.02
C PRO A 164 10.47 34.98 20.36
N SER A 165 9.99 33.92 21.01
CA SER A 165 8.59 33.67 21.36
C SER A 165 7.99 34.84 22.14
N GLY A 166 7.40 35.81 21.45
CA GLY A 166 6.83 36.99 22.11
C GLY A 166 6.46 38.19 21.23
N THR A 167 6.46 38.11 19.90
CA THR A 167 6.02 39.24 19.06
C THR A 167 4.48 39.29 18.96
N PRO A 168 3.81 40.33 19.49
CA PRO A 168 2.35 40.46 19.40
C PRO A 168 1.95 40.79 17.96
N LYS A 169 0.98 40.04 17.43
CA LYS A 169 0.41 40.25 16.09
C LYS A 169 -0.09 41.68 15.94
N ARG A 170 0.35 42.38 14.90
CA ARG A 170 -0.31 43.57 14.36
C ARG A 170 -0.57 43.38 12.88
#